data_AF-A0A7V9BWV8-F1
#
_entry.id   AF-A0A7V9BWV8-F1
#
_cell.length_a   1.000
_cell.length_b   1.000
_cell.length_c   1.000
_cell.angle_alpha   90.00
_cell.angle_beta   90.00
_cell.angle_gamma   90.00
#
_symmetry.space_group_name_H-M   'P 1'
#
loop_
_entity.id
_entity.type
_entity.pdbx_description
1 polymer ?
#
loop_
_entity_poly.entity_id
_entity_poly.type
_entity_poly.pdbx_seq_one_letter_code
_entity_poly.pdbx_strand_id
1 'polypeptide(L)'
;MAMPHPTGTAALSRRTRILLIAGGVVLVCLLLGSRMLDYYVTWLWFGEVGYRGVFNTVVLTRVLQFVLVALVFAAMIAATLAVAFRSRPVFVPVSGPEDPIARYRTLIIQRLRVFAVGIPLGIGLIAGLAAQGDWETVQTFINSTRFGVLDPVFNIDLSFY
;
A
#
# COMPACT_ATOMS: atom_id res chain seq x y z
N MET A 1 -48.17 1.01 13.00
CA MET A 1 -46.75 1.35 13.28
C MET A 1 -45.99 0.04 13.47
N ALA A 2 -45.20 -0.39 12.48
CA ALA A 2 -44.39 -1.61 12.58
C ALA A 2 -42.96 -1.24 12.99
N MET A 3 -42.48 -1.82 14.08
CA MET A 3 -41.12 -1.62 14.59
C MET A 3 -40.12 -2.41 13.72
N PRO A 4 -38.99 -1.84 13.29
CA PRO A 4 -37.93 -2.62 12.67
C PRO A 4 -37.37 -3.64 13.67
N HIS A 5 -37.40 -4.93 13.32
CA HIS A 5 -36.81 -5.99 14.13
C HIS A 5 -35.28 -5.84 14.16
N PRO A 6 -34.62 -5.93 15.33
CA PRO A 6 -33.17 -5.96 15.39
C PRO A 6 -32.68 -7.25 14.72
N THR A 7 -32.05 -7.13 13.56
CA THR A 7 -31.33 -8.23 12.92
C THR A 7 -30.15 -8.60 13.81
N GLY A 8 -30.30 -9.64 14.62
CA GLY A 8 -29.18 -10.21 15.37
C GLY A 8 -28.07 -10.60 14.40
N THR A 9 -26.88 -10.01 14.55
CA THR A 9 -25.69 -10.47 13.84
C THR A 9 -25.51 -11.96 14.16
N ALA A 10 -25.63 -12.83 13.16
CA ALA A 10 -25.46 -14.27 13.37
C ALA A 10 -24.10 -14.52 14.04
N ALA A 11 -24.12 -14.89 15.32
CA ALA A 11 -22.91 -15.19 16.06
C ALA A 11 -22.33 -16.49 15.50
N LEU A 12 -21.16 -16.42 14.86
CA LEU A 12 -20.47 -17.59 14.32
C LEU A 12 -20.22 -18.59 15.44
N SER A 13 -20.62 -19.85 15.22
CA SER A 13 -20.29 -20.95 16.14
C SER A 13 -18.77 -21.00 16.34
N ARG A 14 -18.33 -21.30 17.58
CA ARG A 14 -16.91 -21.43 17.94
C ARG A 14 -16.15 -22.35 16.97
N ARG A 15 -16.82 -23.42 16.50
CA ARG A 15 -16.27 -24.36 15.50
C ARG A 15 -16.05 -23.70 14.14
N THR A 16 -17.05 -22.96 13.63
CA THR A 16 -16.95 -22.21 12.37
C THR A 16 -15.85 -21.16 12.44
N ARG A 17 -15.74 -20.42 13.56
CA ARG A 17 -14.66 -19.45 13.76
C ARG A 17 -13.27 -20.11 13.74
N ILE A 18 -13.10 -21.25 14.40
CA ILE A 18 -11.83 -22.00 14.39
C ILE A 18 -11.50 -22.49 12.98
N LEU A 19 -12.46 -23.07 12.26
CA LEU A 19 -12.26 -23.54 10.88
C LEU A 19 -11.91 -22.38 9.92
N LEU A 20 -12.55 -21.22 10.07
CA LEU A 20 -12.22 -20.03 9.28
C LEU A 20 -10.81 -19.51 9.58
N ILE A 21 -10.40 -19.47 10.85
CA ILE A 21 -9.04 -19.08 11.23
C ILE A 21 -8.03 -20.10 10.70
N ALA A 22 -8.27 -21.41 10.89
CA ALA A 22 -7.39 -22.47 10.40
C ALA A 22 -7.27 -22.42 8.87
N GLY A 23 -8.38 -22.29 8.16
CA GLY A 23 -8.40 -22.12 6.70
C GLY A 23 -7.66 -20.86 6.26
N GLY A 24 -7.85 -19.73 6.96
CA GLY A 24 -7.13 -18.48 6.70
C GLY A 24 -5.62 -18.60 6.92
N VAL A 25 -5.20 -19.27 7.99
CA VAL A 25 -3.78 -19.54 8.27
C VAL A 25 -3.18 -20.43 7.19
N VAL A 26 -3.88 -21.52 6.80
CA VAL A 26 -3.41 -22.40 5.71
C VAL A 26 -3.29 -21.62 4.40
N LEU A 27 -4.27 -20.78 4.06
CA LEU A 27 -4.22 -19.95 2.87
C LEU A 27 -3.03 -18.98 2.90
N VAL A 28 -2.81 -18.28 4.01
CA VAL A 28 -1.65 -17.38 4.18
C VAL A 28 -0.33 -18.17 4.08
N CYS A 29 -0.22 -19.33 4.72
CA CYS A 29 0.96 -20.19 4.63
C CYS A 29 1.24 -20.66 3.21
N LEU A 30 0.22 -21.00 2.42
CA LEU A 30 0.40 -21.39 1.02
C LEU A 30 0.85 -20.20 0.14
N LEU A 31 0.20 -19.05 0.32
CA LEU A 31 0.51 -17.85 -0.45
C LEU A 31 1.88 -17.26 -0.11
N LEU A 32 2.24 -17.18 1.16
CA LEU A 32 3.56 -16.66 1.58
C LEU A 32 4.63 -17.73 1.44
N GLY A 33 4.34 -18.98 1.79
CA GLY A 33 5.30 -20.07 1.75
C GLY A 33 5.85 -20.32 0.35
N SER A 34 4.98 -20.32 -0.67
CA SER A 34 5.42 -20.41 -2.07
C SER A 34 6.37 -19.27 -2.45
N ARG A 35 6.03 -18.02 -2.12
CA ARG A 35 6.85 -16.84 -2.44
C ARG A 35 8.19 -16.83 -1.70
N MET A 36 8.21 -17.29 -0.45
CA MET A 36 9.45 -17.41 0.32
C MET A 36 10.36 -18.50 -0.24
N LEU A 37 9.77 -19.62 -0.69
CA LEU A 37 10.51 -20.70 -1.32
C LEU A 37 11.09 -20.25 -2.66
N ASP A 38 10.29 -19.59 -3.51
CA ASP A 38 10.77 -19.01 -4.77
C ASP A 38 11.94 -18.04 -4.55
N TYR A 39 11.81 -17.15 -3.55
CA TYR A 39 12.87 -16.23 -3.17
C TYR A 39 14.15 -16.96 -2.74
N TYR A 40 14.02 -17.96 -1.86
CA TYR A 40 15.17 -18.71 -1.33
C TYR A 40 15.87 -19.53 -2.41
N VAL A 41 15.11 -20.24 -3.25
CA VAL A 41 15.67 -21.02 -4.36
C VAL A 41 16.37 -20.12 -5.36
N THR A 42 15.76 -18.98 -5.71
CA THR A 42 16.37 -17.99 -6.61
C THR A 42 17.64 -17.42 -5.99
N TRP A 43 17.63 -17.07 -4.70
CA TRP A 43 18.81 -16.59 -4.00
C TRP A 43 19.91 -17.64 -4.00
N LEU A 44 19.61 -18.92 -3.76
CA LEU A 44 20.55 -20.03 -3.78
C LEU A 44 21.18 -20.18 -5.17
N TRP A 45 20.34 -20.20 -6.21
CA TRP A 45 20.75 -20.30 -7.61
C TRP A 45 21.69 -19.17 -8.03
N PHE A 46 21.35 -17.91 -7.73
CA PHE A 46 22.24 -16.76 -8.01
C PHE A 46 23.60 -16.89 -7.30
N GLY A 47 23.66 -17.60 -6.17
CA GLY A 47 24.90 -17.97 -5.50
C GLY A 47 25.76 -18.93 -6.29
N GLU A 48 25.16 -20.02 -6.78
CA GLU A 48 25.85 -21.06 -7.54
C GLU A 48 26.45 -20.52 -8.84
N VAL A 49 25.77 -19.58 -9.50
CA VAL A 49 26.27 -18.95 -10.73
C VAL A 49 27.22 -17.77 -10.49
N GLY A 50 27.55 -17.45 -9.24
CA GLY A 50 28.46 -16.35 -8.89
C GLY A 50 27.87 -14.93 -9.00
N TYR A 51 26.57 -14.80 -9.26
CA TYR A 51 25.88 -13.52 -9.46
C TYR A 51 25.07 -13.05 -8.24
N ARG A 52 25.37 -13.52 -7.03
CA ARG A 52 24.63 -13.14 -5.80
C ARG A 52 24.60 -11.62 -5.55
N GLY A 53 25.62 -10.89 -6.00
CA GLY A 53 25.63 -9.42 -5.96
C GLY A 53 24.51 -8.78 -6.78
N VAL A 54 24.18 -9.35 -7.95
CA VAL A 54 23.09 -8.87 -8.81
C VAL A 54 21.76 -9.03 -8.10
N PHE A 55 21.49 -10.22 -7.55
CA PHE A 55 20.25 -10.47 -6.80
C PHE A 55 20.09 -9.51 -5.61
N ASN A 56 21.15 -9.29 -4.83
CA ASN A 56 21.13 -8.34 -3.72
C ASN A 56 20.82 -6.91 -4.20
N THR A 57 21.36 -6.51 -5.35
CA THR A 57 21.08 -5.20 -5.96
C THR A 57 19.61 -5.08 -6.35
N VAL A 58 19.03 -6.10 -6.97
CA VAL A 58 17.60 -6.15 -7.31
C VAL A 58 16.75 -6.00 -6.06
N VAL A 59 16.99 -6.82 -5.04
CA VAL A 59 16.21 -6.80 -3.78
C VAL A 59 16.34 -5.44 -3.08
N LEU A 60 17.55 -4.90 -2.99
CA LEU A 60 17.79 -3.59 -2.38
C LEU A 60 17.02 -2.49 -3.11
N THR A 61 17.03 -2.50 -4.44
CA THR A 61 16.29 -1.52 -5.26
C THR A 61 14.79 -1.59 -4.97
N ARG A 62 14.23 -2.80 -4.99
CA ARG A 62 12.80 -3.01 -4.70
C ARG A 62 12.41 -2.52 -3.31
N VAL A 63 13.23 -2.81 -2.29
CA VAL A 63 12.99 -2.36 -0.91
C VAL A 63 13.09 -0.84 -0.81
N LEU A 64 14.10 -0.22 -1.43
CA LEU A 64 14.24 1.23 -1.43
C LEU A 64 13.07 1.93 -2.14
N GLN A 65 12.67 1.44 -3.32
CA GLN A 65 11.49 1.95 -4.03
C GLN A 65 10.23 1.84 -3.18
N PHE A 66 10.00 0.68 -2.56
CA PHE A 66 8.87 0.47 -1.66
C PHE A 66 8.85 1.51 -0.53
N VAL A 67 9.95 1.65 0.21
CA VAL A 67 10.03 2.55 1.37
C VAL A 67 9.89 4.01 0.94
N LEU A 68 10.62 4.44 -0.10
CA LEU A 68 10.60 5.83 -0.56
C LEU A 68 9.21 6.23 -1.06
N VAL A 69 8.61 5.43 -1.93
CA VAL A 69 7.29 5.74 -2.49
C VAL A 69 6.21 5.66 -1.40
N ALA A 70 6.26 4.65 -0.52
CA ALA A 70 5.31 4.55 0.58
C ALA A 70 5.37 5.76 1.51
N LEU A 71 6.56 6.23 1.85
CA LEU A 71 6.74 7.41 2.69
C LEU A 71 6.25 8.68 1.99
N VAL A 72 6.58 8.87 0.72
CA VAL A 72 6.14 10.05 -0.06
C VAL A 72 4.61 10.11 -0.12
N PHE A 73 3.96 9.02 -0.52
CA PHE A 73 2.50 8.97 -0.61
C PHE A 73 1.83 9.09 0.76
N ALA A 74 2.34 8.41 1.78
CA ALA A 74 1.83 8.55 3.14
C ALA A 74 1.97 10.00 3.63
N ALA A 75 3.10 10.67 3.38
CA ALA A 75 3.30 12.06 3.75
C ALA A 75 2.35 12.99 3.01
N MET A 76 2.17 12.81 1.70
CA MET A 76 1.23 13.61 0.89
C MET A 76 -0.21 13.48 1.38
N ILE A 77 -0.67 12.26 1.63
CA ILE A 77 -2.02 12.01 2.14
C ILE A 77 -2.18 12.55 3.55
N ALA A 78 -1.19 12.34 4.43
CA ALA A 78 -1.21 12.88 5.79
C ALA A 78 -1.26 14.42 5.79
N ALA A 79 -0.48 15.08 4.94
CA ALA A 79 -0.49 16.52 4.79
C ALA A 79 -1.85 17.02 4.27
N THR A 80 -2.42 16.34 3.28
CA THR A 80 -3.75 16.65 2.74
C THR A 80 -4.83 16.53 3.82
N LEU A 81 -4.80 15.45 4.59
CA LEU A 81 -5.71 15.26 5.73
C LEU A 81 -5.51 16.36 6.77
N ALA A 82 -4.26 16.65 7.16
CA ALA A 82 -3.95 17.69 8.15
C ALA A 82 -4.50 19.07 7.73
N VAL A 83 -4.32 19.46 6.48
CA VAL A 83 -4.89 20.69 5.92
C VAL A 83 -6.43 20.62 5.95
N ALA A 84 -7.03 19.52 5.51
CA ALA A 84 -8.48 19.34 5.52
C ALA A 84 -9.07 19.38 6.94
N PHE A 85 -8.36 18.89 7.96
CA PHE A 85 -8.76 18.98 9.36
C PHE A 85 -8.63 20.40 9.91
N ARG A 86 -7.58 21.13 9.52
CA ARG A 86 -7.36 22.51 9.96
C ARG A 86 -8.34 23.50 9.34
N SER A 87 -8.78 23.26 8.10
CA SER A 87 -9.71 24.12 7.37
C SER A 87 -11.19 23.84 7.66
N ARG A 88 -11.52 23.01 8.66
CA ARG A 88 -12.93 22.67 8.98
C ARG A 88 -13.66 23.88 9.57
N PRO A 89 -14.84 24.26 9.04
CA PRO A 89 -15.67 25.28 9.67
C PRO A 89 -16.19 24.78 11.03
N VAL A 90 -16.07 25.63 12.06
CA VAL A 90 -16.45 25.34 13.46
C VAL A 90 -17.98 25.18 13.61
N PHE A 91 -18.76 25.76 12.71
CA PHE A 91 -20.22 25.67 12.70
C PHE A 91 -20.70 24.97 11.42
N VAL A 92 -21.27 23.78 11.59
CA VAL A 92 -22.04 23.12 10.53
C VAL A 92 -23.49 23.13 11.00
N PRO A 93 -24.42 23.82 10.31
CA PRO A 93 -25.84 23.72 10.60
C PRO A 93 -26.23 22.25 10.60
N VAL A 94 -26.85 21.78 11.70
CA VAL A 94 -27.31 20.40 11.80
C VAL A 94 -28.42 20.24 10.76
N SER A 95 -28.19 19.41 9.75
CA SER A 95 -29.18 19.13 8.69
C SER A 95 -30.30 18.25 9.24
N GLY A 96 -31.15 18.82 10.11
CA GLY A 96 -32.32 18.16 10.67
C GLY A 96 -32.05 16.88 11.49
N PRO A 97 -33.12 16.18 11.91
CA PRO A 97 -33.04 14.99 12.77
C PRO A 97 -32.42 13.74 12.11
N GLU A 98 -32.27 13.73 10.78
CA GLU A 98 -31.95 12.53 9.97
C GLU A 98 -30.70 12.72 9.08
N ASP A 99 -29.60 13.24 9.63
CA ASP A 99 -28.34 13.35 8.87
C ASP A 99 -27.57 12.02 8.86
N PRO A 100 -27.51 11.28 7.72
CA PRO A 100 -26.76 10.02 7.63
C PRO A 100 -25.25 10.21 7.84
N ILE A 101 -24.72 11.42 7.63
CA ILE A 101 -23.30 11.75 7.74
C ILE A 101 -22.89 12.01 9.20
N ALA A 102 -23.83 12.43 10.06
CA ALA A 102 -23.57 12.73 11.47
C ALA A 102 -22.97 11.52 12.23
N ARG A 103 -23.41 10.30 11.89
CA ARG A 103 -22.86 9.07 12.46
C ARG A 103 -21.40 8.86 12.08
N TYR A 104 -21.05 9.03 10.81
CA TYR A 104 -19.66 8.88 10.33
C TYR A 104 -18.75 9.97 10.89
N ARG A 105 -19.25 11.21 10.99
CA ARG A 105 -18.51 12.32 11.59
C ARG A 105 -18.12 12.03 13.04
N THR A 106 -19.08 11.54 13.84
CA THR A 106 -18.84 11.18 15.25
C THR A 106 -17.78 10.09 15.39
N LEU A 107 -17.84 9.05 14.55
CA LEU A 107 -16.84 7.96 14.53
C LEU A 107 -15.43 8.47 14.19
N ILE A 108 -15.32 9.34 13.18
CA ILE A 108 -14.03 9.89 12.75
C ILE A 108 -13.44 10.78 13.85
N ILE A 109 -14.24 11.64 14.49
CA ILE A 109 -13.76 12.52 15.56
C ILE A 109 -13.33 11.71 16.79
N GLN A 110 -14.09 10.69 17.18
CA GLN A 110 -13.73 9.82 18.31
C GLN A 110 -12.42 9.04 18.09
N ARG A 111 -12.11 8.69 16.84
CA ARG A 111 -10.91 7.89 16.47
C ARG A 111 -9.96 8.64 15.54
N LEU A 112 -9.83 9.95 15.72
CA LEU A 112 -9.13 10.82 14.78
C LEU A 112 -7.71 10.33 14.45
N ARG A 113 -6.92 9.93 15.45
CA ARG A 113 -5.56 9.42 15.25
C ARG A 113 -5.51 8.15 14.39
N VAL A 114 -6.49 7.26 14.51
CA VAL A 114 -6.53 6.01 13.74
C VAL A 114 -6.78 6.32 12.27
N PHE A 115 -7.68 7.23 11.94
CA PHE A 115 -7.91 7.62 10.55
C PHE A 115 -6.77 8.49 10.00
N ALA A 116 -6.26 9.42 10.80
CA ALA A 116 -5.17 10.31 10.41
C ALA A 116 -3.85 9.59 10.15
N VAL A 117 -3.61 8.41 10.74
CA VAL A 117 -2.41 7.59 10.49
C VAL A 117 -2.73 6.40 9.59
N GLY A 118 -3.86 5.73 9.82
CA GLY A 118 -4.22 4.50 9.11
C GLY A 118 -4.52 4.71 7.63
N ILE A 119 -5.19 5.81 7.25
CA ILE A 119 -5.46 6.11 5.84
C ILE A 119 -4.16 6.41 5.08
N PRO A 120 -3.31 7.36 5.52
CA PRO A 120 -2.06 7.61 4.82
C PRO A 120 -1.14 6.39 4.78
N LEU A 121 -1.04 5.64 5.88
CA LEU A 121 -0.22 4.43 5.92
C LEU A 121 -0.75 3.38 4.94
N GLY A 122 -2.06 3.13 4.91
CA GLY A 122 -2.66 2.17 3.99
C GLY A 122 -2.43 2.54 2.53
N ILE A 123 -2.66 3.80 2.16
CA ILE A 123 -2.43 4.29 0.80
C ILE A 123 -0.95 4.26 0.44
N GLY A 124 -0.07 4.70 1.35
CA GLY A 124 1.38 4.64 1.16
C GLY A 124 1.87 3.23 0.92
N LEU A 125 1.43 2.26 1.72
CA LEU A 125 1.80 0.85 1.54
C LEU A 125 1.37 0.32 0.17
N ILE A 126 0.16 0.63 -0.28
CA ILE A 126 -0.32 0.23 -1.62
C ILE A 126 0.55 0.85 -2.72
N ALA A 127 0.86 2.15 -2.62
CA ALA A 127 1.70 2.86 -3.58
C ALA A 127 3.12 2.29 -3.62
N GLY A 128 3.72 2.02 -2.46
CA GLY A 128 5.05 1.39 -2.38
C GLY A 128 5.06 -0.03 -2.95
N LEU A 129 4.02 -0.83 -2.68
CA LEU A 129 3.89 -2.19 -3.23
C LEU A 129 3.79 -2.18 -4.76
N ALA A 130 3.14 -1.18 -5.34
CA ALA A 130 3.10 -1.00 -6.79
C ALA A 130 4.48 -0.61 -7.34
N ALA A 131 5.14 0.38 -6.73
CA ALA A 131 6.40 0.94 -7.23
C ALA A 131 7.60 -0.02 -7.18
N GLN A 132 7.66 -0.96 -6.24
CA GLN A 132 8.75 -1.94 -6.21
C GLN A 132 8.79 -2.88 -7.42
N GLY A 133 7.71 -2.95 -8.21
CA GLY A 133 7.67 -3.75 -9.44
C GLY A 133 8.61 -3.21 -10.52
N ASP A 134 8.82 -1.90 -10.56
CA ASP A 134 9.51 -1.18 -11.63
C ASP A 134 11.01 -1.01 -11.35
N TRP A 135 11.64 -2.02 -10.75
CA TRP A 135 13.07 -1.99 -10.39
C TRP A 135 13.99 -1.94 -11.61
N GLU A 136 13.58 -2.55 -12.73
CA GLU A 136 14.34 -2.57 -13.99
C GLU A 136 14.45 -1.16 -14.56
N THR A 137 13.33 -0.44 -14.66
CA THR A 137 13.30 0.96 -15.10
C THR A 137 14.19 1.85 -14.23
N VAL A 138 14.15 1.68 -12.90
CA VAL A 138 14.99 2.47 -11.99
C VAL A 138 16.48 2.12 -12.16
N GLN A 139 16.83 0.84 -12.29
CA GLN A 139 18.22 0.44 -12.51
C GLN A 139 18.76 0.91 -13.87
N THR A 140 17.96 0.85 -14.93
CA THR A 140 18.33 1.37 -16.25
C THR A 140 18.50 2.89 -16.20
N PHE A 141 17.63 3.61 -15.47
CA PHE A 141 17.75 5.06 -15.29
C PHE A 141 19.06 5.43 -14.57
N ILE A 142 19.35 4.77 -13.45
CA ILE A 142 20.54 5.05 -12.62
C ILE A 142 21.84 4.68 -13.36
N ASN A 143 21.85 3.58 -14.11
CA ASN A 143 23.01 3.07 -14.82
C ASN A 143 22.97 3.38 -16.33
N SER A 144 22.25 4.43 -16.73
CA SER A 144 22.12 4.82 -18.13
C SER A 144 23.49 5.22 -18.73
N THR A 145 23.72 4.87 -19.99
CA THR A 145 24.92 5.24 -20.75
C THR A 145 24.52 6.03 -21.98
N ARG A 146 25.25 7.12 -22.28
CA ARG A 146 24.94 8.01 -23.41
C ARG A 146 25.13 7.28 -24.73
N PHE A 147 24.13 7.37 -25.61
CA PHE A 147 24.22 6.85 -26.97
C PHE A 147 24.87 7.87 -27.92
N GLY A 148 24.85 9.16 -27.55
CA GLY A 148 25.40 10.24 -28.38
C GLY A 148 24.50 10.61 -29.57
N VAL A 149 23.30 10.05 -29.60
CA VAL A 149 22.28 10.33 -30.62
C VAL A 149 21.11 11.00 -29.90
N LEU A 150 20.77 12.21 -30.34
CA LEU A 150 19.63 12.95 -29.84
C LEU A 150 18.39 12.58 -30.64
N ASP A 151 17.26 12.44 -29.96
CA ASP A 151 15.97 12.26 -30.60
C ASP A 151 15.58 13.55 -31.36
N PRO A 152 14.88 13.44 -32.51
CA PRO A 152 14.58 14.59 -33.36
C PRO A 152 13.45 15.50 -32.86
N VAL A 153 12.68 15.09 -31.83
CA VAL A 153 11.48 15.81 -31.35
C VAL A 153 11.78 16.60 -30.08
N PHE A 154 12.40 15.97 -29.09
CA PHE A 154 12.70 16.55 -27.78
C PHE A 154 14.18 16.87 -27.60
N ASN A 155 15.04 16.43 -28.53
CA ASN A 155 16.48 16.65 -28.50
C ASN A 155 17.13 16.10 -27.22
N ILE A 156 16.62 14.97 -26.74
CA ILE A 156 17.10 14.21 -25.58
C ILE A 156 17.92 13.02 -26.10
N ASP A 157 19.00 12.66 -25.40
CA ASP A 157 19.78 11.46 -25.76
C ASP A 157 18.90 10.21 -25.67
N LEU A 158 19.03 9.33 -26.66
CA LEU A 158 18.29 8.06 -26.68
C LEU A 158 18.51 7.22 -25.42
N SER A 159 19.59 7.45 -24.65
CA SER A 159 19.81 6.84 -23.33
C SER A 159 18.71 7.05 -22.30
N PHE A 160 17.84 8.05 -22.52
CA PHE A 160 16.74 8.36 -21.62
C PHE A 160 15.59 7.34 -21.71
N TYR A 161 15.40 6.71 -22.87
CA TYR A 161 14.31 5.78 -23.17
C TYR A 161 14.74 4.33 -22.98
#